data_AF-A0A524KUI0-F1
#
_entry.id   AF-A0A524KUI0-F1
#
_cell.length_a   1.000
_cell.length_b   1.000
_cell.length_c   1.000
_cell.angle_alpha   90.00
_cell.angle_beta   90.00
_cell.angle_gamma   90.00
#
_symmetry.space_group_name_H-M   'P 1'
#
loop_
_entity.id
_entity.type
_entity.pdbx_description
1 polymer ?
#
loop_
_entity_poly.entity_id
_entity_poly.type
_entity_poly.pdbx_seq_one_letter_code
_entity_poly.pdbx_strand_id
1 'polypeptide(L)'
;FNRIREQVPQLCSLSPAGEYHIQDLDRAGGISALLKELSKKKIINLGEITVTGKDVGQNVEDALILNNKVIRSIENSYNPKGGIVFLKGNLAPQGGIVKSSAVHPDMLIHQGPARVFNSEEESTKAILEGKIKKGDVIVIRYEGPKGGPGMREMLTPTSAIAGMGLDKDVALITDGRFSGATRGASIGHVAPEAAVGGPIAIVREGDIIKIDIPQKRLDLKIEEEEIKQRLDKLELLSSTAKSGYLKYYANFAGSADKGAVRNI
;
A
#
# COMPACT_ATOMS: atom_id res chain seq x y z
N PHE A 1 -0.47 12.66 -1.87
CA PHE A 1 0.58 11.67 -2.21
C PHE A 1 0.92 11.58 -3.69
N ASN A 2 -0.01 11.21 -4.59
CA ASN A 2 0.30 11.08 -6.03
C ASN A 2 0.91 12.34 -6.66
N ARG A 3 0.50 13.55 -6.27
CA ARG A 3 1.16 14.78 -6.77
C ARG A 3 2.64 14.87 -6.37
N ILE A 4 2.96 14.53 -5.12
CA ILE A 4 4.31 14.61 -4.56
C ILE A 4 5.22 13.55 -5.19
N ARG A 5 4.74 12.31 -5.36
CA ARG A 5 5.57 11.21 -5.92
C ARG A 5 6.15 11.54 -7.31
N GLU A 6 5.42 12.30 -8.14
CA GLU A 6 5.86 12.62 -9.50
C GLU A 6 7.09 13.54 -9.51
N GLN A 7 7.35 14.22 -8.39
CA GLN A 7 8.42 15.20 -8.25
C GLN A 7 9.61 14.65 -7.46
N VAL A 8 9.36 13.69 -6.54
CA VAL A 8 10.35 13.14 -5.62
C VAL A 8 10.98 11.87 -6.21
N PRO A 9 12.26 11.90 -6.63
CA PRO A 9 12.95 10.70 -7.08
C PRO A 9 13.32 9.77 -5.91
N GLN A 10 13.48 8.48 -6.19
CA GLN A 10 13.98 7.50 -5.24
C GLN A 10 15.52 7.50 -5.26
N LEU A 11 16.15 8.14 -4.27
CA LEU A 11 17.62 8.23 -4.17
C LEU A 11 18.25 7.05 -3.42
N CYS A 12 17.49 6.41 -2.52
CA CYS A 12 17.94 5.27 -1.74
C CYS A 12 17.07 4.04 -2.06
N SER A 13 17.69 2.87 -2.13
CA SER A 13 17.01 1.58 -2.18
C SER A 13 17.47 0.74 -0.99
N LEU A 14 16.66 0.72 0.06
CA LEU A 14 16.96 0.00 1.30
C LEU A 14 16.16 -1.30 1.39
N SER A 15 16.69 -2.25 2.16
CA SER A 15 15.99 -3.45 2.60
C SER A 15 14.61 -3.05 3.14
N PRO A 16 13.53 -3.74 2.71
CA PRO A 16 13.50 -5.09 2.13
C PRO A 16 13.54 -5.16 0.59
N ALA A 17 13.56 -4.01 -0.09
CA ALA A 17 13.54 -3.93 -1.56
C ALA A 17 14.93 -3.72 -2.18
N GLY A 18 15.88 -3.16 -1.44
CA GLY A 18 17.25 -2.93 -1.88
C GLY A 18 18.30 -3.70 -1.07
N GLU A 19 19.55 -3.56 -1.47
CA GLU A 19 20.71 -4.26 -0.89
C GLU A 19 21.22 -3.61 0.41
N TYR A 20 20.99 -2.30 0.60
CA TYR A 20 21.49 -1.52 1.73
C TYR A 20 20.53 -1.52 2.92
N HIS A 21 21.04 -1.25 4.11
CA HIS A 21 20.27 -1.16 5.34
C HIS A 21 20.35 0.24 5.96
N ILE A 22 19.62 0.46 7.06
CA ILE A 22 19.53 1.79 7.69
C ILE A 22 20.89 2.31 8.18
N GLN A 23 21.77 1.42 8.66
CA GLN A 23 23.14 1.77 9.07
C GLN A 23 24.02 2.18 7.88
N ASP A 24 23.75 1.66 6.68
CA ASP A 24 24.48 2.07 5.49
C ASP A 24 24.04 3.47 5.05
N LEU A 25 22.73 3.77 5.18
CA LEU A 25 22.21 5.12 4.96
C LEU A 25 22.85 6.12 5.93
N ASP A 26 22.91 5.78 7.22
CA ASP A 26 23.55 6.61 8.25
C ASP A 26 25.02 6.90 7.90
N ARG A 27 25.81 5.86 7.64
CA ARG A 27 27.22 5.97 7.22
C ARG A 27 27.42 6.73 5.91
N ALA A 28 26.41 6.75 5.03
CA ALA A 28 26.45 7.49 3.78
C ALA A 28 26.16 8.99 3.93
N GLY A 29 25.92 9.48 5.15
CA GLY A 29 25.56 10.88 5.45
C GLY A 29 24.15 11.06 6.01
N GLY A 30 23.39 9.97 6.13
CA GLY A 30 22.10 9.92 6.80
C GLY A 30 20.99 10.71 6.10
N ILE A 31 19.93 10.97 6.87
CA ILE A 31 18.74 11.68 6.38
C ILE A 31 19.07 13.13 5.99
N SER A 32 20.00 13.79 6.68
CA SER A 32 20.39 15.17 6.35
C SER A 32 21.03 15.26 4.98
N ALA A 33 21.93 14.34 4.62
CA ALA A 33 22.53 14.32 3.28
C ALA A 33 21.48 14.03 2.19
N LEU A 34 20.56 13.10 2.48
CA LEU A 34 19.42 12.80 1.59
C LEU A 34 18.51 14.02 1.36
N LEU A 35 18.15 14.74 2.43
CA LEU A 35 17.32 15.95 2.35
C LEU A 35 18.05 17.07 1.60
N LYS A 36 19.35 17.28 1.87
CA LYS A 36 20.17 18.25 1.15
C LYS A 36 20.21 17.95 -0.34
N GLU A 37 20.38 16.69 -0.73
CA GLU A 37 20.35 16.29 -2.14
C GLU A 37 18.98 16.59 -2.76
N LEU A 38 17.88 16.14 -2.14
CA LEU A 38 16.51 16.38 -2.62
C LEU A 38 16.18 17.89 -2.72
N SER A 39 16.78 18.73 -1.88
CA SER A 39 16.55 20.18 -1.88
C SER A 39 16.91 20.85 -3.21
N LYS A 40 17.83 20.27 -3.99
CA LYS A 40 18.21 20.77 -5.32
C LYS A 40 17.03 20.80 -6.30
N LYS A 41 15.99 19.96 -6.10
CA LYS A 41 14.76 20.01 -6.93
C LYS A 41 13.72 21.04 -6.45
N LYS A 42 14.01 21.81 -5.39
CA LYS A 42 13.07 22.77 -4.77
C LYS A 42 11.75 22.12 -4.33
N ILE A 43 11.81 20.85 -3.94
CA ILE A 43 10.67 20.04 -3.44
C ILE A 43 10.63 19.98 -1.90
N ILE A 44 11.68 20.46 -1.24
CA ILE A 44 11.78 20.56 0.22
C ILE A 44 11.58 22.02 0.61
N ASN A 45 10.67 22.28 1.54
CA ASN A 45 10.51 23.61 2.14
C ASN A 45 11.63 23.83 3.16
N LEU A 46 12.73 24.46 2.75
CA LEU A 46 13.90 24.64 3.60
C LEU A 46 13.66 25.61 4.77
N GLY A 47 12.72 26.55 4.64
CA GLY A 47 12.42 27.55 5.69
C GLY A 47 11.51 27.06 6.83
N GLU A 48 11.13 25.78 6.84
CA GLU A 48 10.29 25.24 7.93
C GLU A 48 11.09 25.09 9.22
N ILE A 49 10.56 25.59 10.34
CA ILE A 49 11.22 25.48 11.64
C ILE A 49 11.20 24.03 12.16
N THR A 50 12.26 23.64 12.86
CA THR A 50 12.39 22.31 13.46
C THR A 50 12.52 22.38 14.98
N VAL A 51 12.50 21.22 15.64
CA VAL A 51 12.68 21.10 17.11
C VAL A 51 14.05 21.58 17.61
N THR A 52 15.03 21.81 16.71
CA THR A 52 16.33 22.39 17.05
C THR A 52 16.29 23.92 17.21
N GLY A 53 15.16 24.55 16.86
CA GLY A 53 15.03 26.00 16.75
C GLY A 53 15.58 26.59 15.45
N LYS A 54 16.26 25.78 14.63
CA LYS A 54 16.71 26.12 13.28
C LYS A 54 15.73 25.66 12.22
N ASP A 55 15.77 26.28 11.04
CA ASP A 55 15.02 25.80 9.89
C ASP A 55 15.63 24.53 9.27
N VAL A 56 14.89 23.86 8.37
CA VAL A 56 15.35 22.63 7.70
C VAL A 56 16.64 22.89 6.90
N GLY A 57 16.75 24.03 6.23
CA GLY A 57 17.92 24.40 5.43
C GLY A 57 19.19 24.48 6.26
N GLN A 58 19.14 25.21 7.37
CA GLN A 58 20.23 25.35 8.33
C GLN A 58 20.65 24.01 8.92
N ASN A 59 19.71 23.09 9.15
CA ASN A 59 20.04 21.76 9.70
C ASN A 59 20.74 20.83 8.72
N VAL A 60 20.55 21.04 7.42
CA VAL A 60 21.14 20.17 6.37
C VAL A 60 22.29 20.84 5.64
N GLU A 61 22.61 22.10 5.94
CA GLU A 61 23.60 22.93 5.24
C GLU A 61 24.96 22.22 5.09
N ASP A 62 25.48 21.65 6.19
CA ASP A 62 26.80 21.00 6.21
C ASP A 62 26.76 19.51 5.88
N ALA A 63 25.59 18.94 5.58
CA ALA A 63 25.48 17.51 5.31
C ALA A 63 26.18 17.12 4.00
N LEU A 64 26.85 15.97 3.98
CA LEU A 64 27.59 15.47 2.82
C LEU A 64 27.17 14.03 2.51
N ILE A 65 27.04 13.72 1.22
CA ILE A 65 26.93 12.32 0.78
C ILE A 65 28.32 11.70 0.81
N LEU A 66 28.51 10.73 1.69
CA LEU A 66 29.76 9.99 1.87
C LEU A 66 29.82 8.72 1.02
N ASN A 67 28.67 8.23 0.55
CA ASN A 67 28.59 7.06 -0.32
C ASN A 67 27.47 7.19 -1.36
N ASN A 68 27.85 7.50 -2.60
CA ASN A 68 26.95 7.68 -3.74
C ASN A 68 26.26 6.39 -4.23
N LYS A 69 26.68 5.20 -3.77
CA LYS A 69 25.97 3.94 -4.06
C LYS A 69 24.73 3.79 -3.19
N VAL A 70 24.79 4.30 -1.96
CA VAL A 70 23.69 4.23 -0.97
C VAL A 70 22.72 5.39 -1.16
N ILE A 71 23.22 6.63 -1.17
CA ILE A 71 22.45 7.83 -1.46
C ILE A 71 22.86 8.30 -2.87
N ARG A 72 22.02 8.01 -3.87
CA ARG A 72 22.30 8.45 -5.25
C ARG A 72 21.98 9.93 -5.43
N SER A 73 22.62 10.56 -6.41
CA SER A 73 22.25 11.91 -6.84
C SER A 73 20.89 11.93 -7.53
N ILE A 74 20.28 13.10 -7.65
CA ILE A 74 19.00 13.26 -8.37
C ILE A 74 19.08 12.78 -9.82
N GLU A 75 20.19 13.03 -10.50
CA GLU A 75 20.41 12.69 -11.91
C GLU A 75 20.54 11.18 -12.12
N ASN A 76 21.07 10.47 -11.11
CA ASN A 76 21.28 9.02 -11.15
C ASN A 76 20.37 8.26 -10.16
N SER A 77 19.16 8.77 -9.91
CA SER A 77 18.20 8.13 -9.00
C SER A 77 17.81 6.71 -9.44
N TYR A 78 17.39 5.86 -8.50
CA TYR A 78 16.88 4.51 -8.82
C TYR A 78 15.59 4.57 -9.65
N ASN A 79 14.72 5.50 -9.28
CA ASN A 79 13.48 5.79 -10.00
C ASN A 79 13.27 7.31 -10.03
N PRO A 80 12.83 7.88 -11.17
CA PRO A 80 12.57 9.32 -11.26
C PRO A 80 11.35 9.76 -10.45
N LYS A 81 10.56 8.81 -9.95
CA LYS A 81 9.31 9.02 -9.19
C LYS A 81 9.33 8.19 -7.92
N GLY A 82 8.55 8.63 -6.93
CA GLY A 82 8.42 7.93 -5.65
C GLY A 82 7.78 6.55 -5.79
N GLY A 83 8.24 5.62 -4.94
CA GLY A 83 7.86 4.21 -4.98
C GLY A 83 6.44 3.86 -4.53
N ILE A 84 5.69 4.82 -3.96
CA ILE A 84 4.30 4.61 -3.50
C ILE A 84 3.34 5.21 -4.54
N VAL A 85 2.33 4.43 -4.94
CA VAL A 85 1.26 4.86 -5.85
C VAL A 85 -0.09 4.71 -5.15
N PHE A 86 -0.91 5.75 -5.24
CA PHE A 86 -2.30 5.69 -4.81
C PHE A 86 -3.17 5.35 -6.03
N LEU A 87 -3.95 4.28 -5.92
CA LEU A 87 -4.89 3.82 -6.94
C LEU A 87 -6.29 4.33 -6.61
N LYS A 88 -7.09 4.59 -7.64
CA LYS A 88 -8.54 4.86 -7.54
C LYS A 88 -9.29 4.06 -8.59
N GLY A 89 -10.58 3.87 -8.40
CA GLY A 89 -11.45 3.24 -9.40
C GLY A 89 -12.74 2.80 -8.75
N ASN A 90 -13.55 2.02 -9.46
CA ASN A 90 -14.83 1.60 -8.90
C ASN A 90 -14.66 0.67 -7.69
N LEU A 91 -13.54 -0.07 -7.58
CA LEU A 91 -13.25 -0.97 -6.47
C LEU A 91 -12.67 -0.23 -5.25
N ALA A 92 -12.01 0.91 -5.47
CA ALA A 92 -11.40 1.74 -4.43
C ALA A 92 -11.69 3.24 -4.69
N PRO A 93 -12.94 3.71 -4.51
CA PRO A 93 -13.32 5.06 -4.90
C PRO A 93 -12.66 6.14 -4.04
N GLN A 94 -12.35 5.85 -2.77
CA GLN A 94 -11.61 6.77 -1.89
C GLN A 94 -10.10 6.56 -2.00
N GLY A 95 -9.67 5.33 -2.31
CA GLY A 95 -8.32 5.02 -2.77
C GLY A 95 -7.82 3.68 -2.29
N GLY A 96 -6.67 3.26 -2.82
CA GLY A 96 -5.86 2.15 -2.34
C GLY A 96 -4.39 2.47 -2.54
N ILE A 97 -3.48 1.75 -1.90
CA ILE A 97 -2.05 2.05 -1.92
C ILE A 97 -1.27 0.81 -2.36
N VAL A 98 -0.32 1.01 -3.28
CA VAL A 98 0.66 -0.01 -3.69
C VAL A 98 2.07 0.56 -3.65
N LYS A 99 3.01 -0.24 -3.17
CA LYS A 99 4.45 0.05 -3.24
C LYS A 99 4.98 -0.37 -4.61
N SER A 100 4.70 0.45 -5.63
CA SER A 100 5.13 0.25 -7.03
C SER A 100 6.62 -0.09 -7.20
N SER A 101 7.52 0.41 -6.34
CA SER A 101 8.95 0.08 -6.37
C SER A 101 9.27 -1.39 -6.08
N ALA A 102 8.32 -2.14 -5.51
CA ALA A 102 8.46 -3.56 -5.19
C ALA A 102 7.63 -4.46 -6.12
N VAL A 103 7.03 -3.89 -7.17
CA VAL A 103 6.20 -4.60 -8.15
C VAL A 103 7.07 -4.96 -9.36
N HIS A 104 6.97 -6.22 -9.81
CA HIS A 104 7.64 -6.63 -11.05
C HIS A 104 7.06 -5.88 -12.26
N PRO A 105 7.85 -5.50 -13.28
CA PRO A 105 7.34 -4.79 -14.46
C PRO A 105 6.12 -5.44 -15.12
N ASP A 106 6.12 -6.78 -15.22
CA ASP A 106 5.02 -7.54 -15.81
C ASP A 106 3.71 -7.48 -15.00
N MET A 107 3.79 -7.11 -13.72
CA MET A 107 2.64 -6.96 -12.82
C MET A 107 2.17 -5.51 -12.68
N LEU A 108 2.76 -4.56 -13.42
CA LEU A 108 2.30 -3.17 -13.40
C LEU A 108 0.88 -3.00 -13.96
N ILE A 109 0.51 -3.87 -14.91
CA ILE A 109 -0.84 -4.01 -15.43
C ILE A 109 -1.20 -5.48 -15.28
N HIS A 110 -2.11 -5.78 -14.36
CA HIS A 110 -2.55 -7.13 -14.06
C HIS A 110 -4.06 -7.21 -14.18
N GLN A 111 -4.56 -8.30 -14.76
CA GLN A 111 -5.99 -8.57 -14.84
C GLN A 111 -6.24 -10.05 -14.65
N GLY A 112 -7.15 -10.39 -13.74
CA GLY A 112 -7.47 -11.78 -13.47
C GLY A 112 -8.67 -12.00 -12.56
N PRO A 113 -9.07 -13.27 -12.38
CA PRO A 113 -10.22 -13.64 -11.57
C PRO A 113 -9.95 -13.44 -10.08
N ALA A 114 -10.96 -12.93 -9.37
CA ALA A 114 -10.90 -12.71 -7.94
C ALA A 114 -10.98 -14.04 -7.16
N ARG A 115 -10.12 -14.18 -6.15
CA ARG A 115 -10.16 -15.22 -5.12
C ARG A 115 -10.49 -14.55 -3.79
N VAL A 116 -11.70 -14.73 -3.28
CA VAL A 116 -12.25 -13.85 -2.23
C VAL A 116 -12.23 -14.52 -0.87
N PHE A 117 -11.68 -13.82 0.14
CA PHE A 117 -11.53 -14.27 1.51
C PHE A 117 -11.98 -13.19 2.49
N ASN A 118 -12.55 -13.60 3.62
CA ASN A 118 -13.01 -12.67 4.66
C ASN A 118 -11.99 -12.54 5.82
N SER A 119 -10.85 -13.22 5.73
CA SER A 119 -9.77 -13.09 6.71
C SER A 119 -8.40 -13.44 6.13
N GLU A 120 -7.34 -12.93 6.78
CA GLU A 120 -5.96 -13.35 6.54
C GLU A 120 -5.79 -14.87 6.61
N GLU A 121 -6.41 -15.52 7.60
CA GLU A 121 -6.28 -16.95 7.85
C GLU A 121 -6.88 -17.79 6.70
N GLU A 122 -8.06 -17.41 6.21
CA GLU A 122 -8.71 -18.07 5.08
C GLU A 122 -7.85 -17.97 3.81
N SER A 123 -7.35 -16.78 3.52
CA SER A 123 -6.49 -16.54 2.35
C SER A 123 -5.18 -17.31 2.44
N THR A 124 -4.52 -17.30 3.60
CA THR A 124 -3.27 -18.01 3.85
C THR A 124 -3.45 -19.50 3.67
N LYS A 125 -4.53 -20.07 4.23
CA LYS A 125 -4.86 -21.48 4.07
C LYS A 125 -5.03 -21.85 2.60
N ALA A 126 -5.78 -21.06 1.83
CA ALA A 126 -5.98 -21.33 0.40
C ALA A 126 -4.68 -21.25 -0.41
N ILE A 127 -3.78 -20.32 -0.09
CA ILE A 127 -2.45 -20.23 -0.70
C ILE A 127 -1.66 -21.51 -0.43
N LEU A 128 -1.51 -21.89 0.84
CA LEU A 128 -0.71 -23.06 1.25
C LEU A 128 -1.27 -24.39 0.73
N GLU A 129 -2.60 -24.48 0.55
CA GLU A 129 -3.26 -25.65 -0.05
C GLU A 129 -3.14 -25.69 -1.59
N GLY A 130 -2.44 -24.74 -2.22
CA GLY A 130 -2.23 -24.71 -3.67
C GLY A 130 -3.49 -24.36 -4.46
N LYS A 131 -4.47 -23.70 -3.84
CA LYS A 131 -5.74 -23.33 -4.49
C LYS A 131 -5.64 -22.07 -5.35
N ILE A 132 -4.55 -21.31 -5.21
CA ILE A 132 -4.28 -20.08 -5.97
C ILE A 132 -3.48 -20.41 -7.23
N LYS A 133 -3.90 -19.86 -8.36
CA LYS A 133 -3.29 -20.07 -9.67
C LYS A 133 -2.62 -18.79 -10.18
N LYS A 134 -1.68 -18.96 -11.11
CA LYS A 134 -1.10 -17.82 -11.84
C LYS A 134 -2.21 -17.00 -12.51
N GLY A 135 -2.13 -15.68 -12.41
CA GLY A 135 -3.16 -14.78 -12.91
C GLY A 135 -4.19 -14.37 -11.86
N ASP A 136 -4.35 -15.11 -10.76
CA ASP A 136 -5.38 -14.83 -9.76
C ASP A 136 -5.18 -13.45 -9.09
N VAL A 137 -6.29 -12.87 -8.63
CA VAL A 137 -6.30 -11.67 -7.78
C VAL A 137 -6.91 -12.04 -6.42
N ILE A 138 -6.07 -12.17 -5.40
CA ILE A 138 -6.52 -12.47 -4.05
C ILE A 138 -7.15 -11.20 -3.44
N VAL A 139 -8.37 -11.31 -2.94
CA VAL A 139 -9.08 -10.24 -2.25
C VAL A 139 -9.32 -10.65 -0.80
N ILE A 140 -8.69 -9.96 0.13
CA ILE A 140 -8.84 -10.18 1.59
C ILE A 140 -9.60 -8.99 2.15
N ARG A 141 -10.86 -9.19 2.50
CA ARG A 141 -11.76 -8.13 2.98
C ARG A 141 -12.11 -8.32 4.45
N TYR A 142 -12.69 -7.28 5.05
CA TYR A 142 -13.00 -7.19 6.48
C TYR A 142 -11.74 -7.15 7.36
N GLU A 143 -10.64 -6.65 6.81
CA GLU A 143 -9.37 -6.45 7.53
C GLU A 143 -9.07 -4.97 7.77
N GLY A 144 -10.02 -4.09 7.44
CA GLY A 144 -9.92 -2.64 7.62
C GLY A 144 -10.00 -2.16 9.08
N PRO A 145 -9.97 -0.83 9.31
CA PRO A 145 -10.04 -0.25 10.65
C PRO A 145 -11.22 -0.74 11.49
N LYS A 146 -12.41 -0.87 10.90
CA LYS A 146 -13.61 -1.35 11.60
C LYS A 146 -13.83 -2.85 11.46
N GLY A 147 -13.48 -3.42 10.29
CA GLY A 147 -13.70 -4.82 9.97
C GLY A 147 -12.85 -5.78 10.78
N GLY A 148 -11.53 -5.55 10.78
CA GLY A 148 -10.54 -6.45 11.38
C GLY A 148 -10.88 -6.85 12.82
N PRO A 149 -11.08 -5.88 13.74
CA PRO A 149 -10.81 -4.43 13.69
C PRO A 149 -9.34 -4.05 13.95
N GLY A 150 -8.99 -2.78 13.75
CA GLY A 150 -7.64 -2.26 14.01
C GLY A 150 -6.72 -2.25 12.80
N MET A 151 -7.24 -2.60 11.61
CA MET A 151 -6.50 -2.58 10.36
C MET A 151 -5.17 -3.34 10.45
N ARG A 152 -5.22 -4.66 10.73
CA ARG A 152 -4.01 -5.44 11.00
C ARG A 152 -3.05 -5.45 9.80
N GLU A 153 -1.77 -5.64 10.12
CA GLU A 153 -0.73 -5.81 9.10
C GLU A 153 -0.59 -7.29 8.77
N MET A 154 -0.82 -7.63 7.50
CA MET A 154 -0.74 -8.99 7.01
C MET A 154 0.59 -9.19 6.28
N LEU A 155 1.48 -9.97 6.88
CA LEU A 155 2.72 -10.43 6.23
C LEU A 155 2.53 -11.81 5.61
N THR A 156 1.77 -12.68 6.30
CA THR A 156 1.67 -14.11 6.02
C THR A 156 1.23 -14.43 4.59
N PRO A 157 0.14 -13.83 4.05
CA PRO A 157 -0.30 -14.12 2.68
C PRO A 157 0.74 -13.71 1.65
N THR A 158 1.39 -12.57 1.85
CA THR A 158 2.40 -12.04 0.91
C THR A 158 3.67 -12.89 0.90
N SER A 159 4.12 -13.34 2.08
CA SER A 159 5.27 -14.24 2.21
C SER A 159 4.97 -15.63 1.64
N ALA A 160 3.75 -16.14 1.83
CA ALA A 160 3.35 -17.44 1.29
C ALA A 160 3.34 -17.42 -0.26
N ILE A 161 2.77 -16.39 -0.88
CA ILE A 161 2.78 -16.20 -2.34
C ILE A 161 4.20 -16.10 -2.89
N ALA A 162 5.07 -15.33 -2.24
CA ALA A 162 6.48 -15.23 -2.63
C ALA A 162 7.22 -16.57 -2.47
N GLY A 163 6.98 -17.29 -1.37
CA GLY A 163 7.57 -18.61 -1.12
C GLY A 163 7.15 -19.67 -2.14
N MET A 164 5.96 -19.53 -2.72
CA MET A 164 5.47 -20.37 -3.83
C MET A 164 5.94 -19.90 -5.21
N GLY A 165 6.71 -18.80 -5.30
CA GLY A 165 7.19 -18.23 -6.55
C GLY A 165 6.09 -17.60 -7.43
N LEU A 166 4.99 -17.17 -6.81
CA LEU A 166 3.82 -16.59 -7.48
C LEU A 166 3.76 -15.06 -7.37
N ASP A 167 4.76 -14.41 -6.75
CA ASP A 167 4.82 -12.96 -6.55
C ASP A 167 4.89 -12.13 -7.84
N LYS A 168 5.24 -12.78 -8.96
CA LYS A 168 5.23 -12.20 -10.31
C LYS A 168 3.99 -12.54 -11.14
N ASP A 169 3.07 -13.32 -10.58
CA ASP A 169 1.90 -13.85 -11.30
C ASP A 169 0.57 -13.56 -10.60
N VAL A 170 0.59 -13.28 -9.29
CA VAL A 170 -0.61 -13.11 -8.45
C VAL A 170 -0.60 -11.76 -7.77
N ALA A 171 -1.73 -11.07 -7.80
CA ALA A 171 -1.93 -9.82 -7.08
C ALA A 171 -2.72 -10.05 -5.78
N LEU A 172 -2.50 -9.18 -4.79
CA LEU A 172 -3.24 -9.19 -3.52
C LEU A 172 -3.89 -7.82 -3.30
N ILE A 173 -5.14 -7.82 -2.83
CA ILE A 173 -5.93 -6.63 -2.53
C ILE A 173 -6.52 -6.78 -1.14
N THR A 174 -6.48 -5.72 -0.34
CA THR A 174 -7.14 -5.69 0.97
C THR A 174 -7.58 -4.30 1.41
N ASP A 175 -8.64 -4.25 2.21
CA ASP A 175 -9.03 -3.07 2.99
C ASP A 175 -8.19 -2.90 4.27
N GLY A 176 -7.39 -3.91 4.65
CA GLY A 176 -6.37 -3.86 5.70
C GLY A 176 -5.01 -3.33 5.22
N ARG A 177 -3.92 -3.79 5.85
CA ARG A 177 -2.54 -3.40 5.51
C ARG A 177 -1.70 -4.61 5.13
N PHE A 178 -0.77 -4.39 4.21
CA PHE A 178 0.34 -5.30 3.97
C PHE A 178 1.61 -4.76 4.62
N SER A 179 2.57 -5.65 4.87
CA SER A 179 3.82 -5.26 5.51
C SER A 179 4.72 -4.42 4.60
N GLY A 180 5.57 -3.59 5.20
CA GLY A 180 6.62 -2.86 4.47
C GLY A 180 7.62 -3.79 3.74
N ALA A 181 7.66 -5.06 4.15
CA ALA A 181 8.42 -6.17 3.57
C ALA A 181 7.81 -6.81 2.33
N THR A 182 6.57 -6.48 2.01
CA THR A 182 5.84 -7.08 0.89
C THR A 182 6.49 -6.76 -0.46
N ARG A 183 6.50 -7.78 -1.32
CA ARG A 183 6.88 -7.76 -2.74
C ARG A 183 5.66 -8.08 -3.60
N GLY A 184 5.71 -7.70 -4.87
CA GLY A 184 4.63 -7.97 -5.82
C GLY A 184 3.50 -6.93 -5.76
N ALA A 185 2.47 -7.15 -6.58
CA ALA A 185 1.31 -6.26 -6.70
C ALA A 185 0.36 -6.44 -5.50
N SER A 186 0.75 -5.90 -4.34
CA SER A 186 -0.05 -5.92 -3.11
C SER A 186 -0.64 -4.55 -2.81
N ILE A 187 -1.96 -4.42 -2.98
CA ILE A 187 -2.72 -3.20 -2.81
C ILE A 187 -3.41 -3.25 -1.44
N GLY A 188 -2.96 -2.42 -0.51
CA GLY A 188 -3.61 -2.24 0.79
C GLY A 188 -4.48 -0.99 0.85
N HIS A 189 -5.10 -0.77 2.00
CA HIS A 189 -5.83 0.45 2.34
C HIS A 189 -6.97 0.74 1.35
N VAL A 190 -7.57 -0.29 0.75
CA VAL A 190 -8.74 -0.10 -0.11
C VAL A 190 -9.87 0.55 0.71
N ALA A 191 -10.27 1.74 0.26
CA ALA A 191 -11.26 2.56 0.91
C ALA A 191 -12.42 2.91 -0.06
N PRO A 192 -13.68 2.86 0.40
CA PRO A 192 -14.12 2.43 1.74
C PRO A 192 -13.86 0.93 2.01
N GLU A 193 -13.66 0.57 3.28
CA GLU A 193 -13.47 -0.83 3.70
C GLU A 193 -14.76 -1.65 3.57
N ALA A 194 -14.67 -2.98 3.58
CA ALA A 194 -15.82 -3.86 3.42
C ALA A 194 -16.84 -3.71 4.56
N ALA A 195 -16.37 -3.49 5.79
CA ALA A 195 -17.22 -3.38 6.98
C ALA A 195 -18.14 -2.15 6.99
N VAL A 196 -17.91 -1.17 6.10
CA VAL A 196 -18.77 0.01 5.93
C VAL A 196 -19.48 0.03 4.57
N GLY A 197 -19.50 -1.10 3.86
CA GLY A 197 -20.18 -1.23 2.57
C GLY A 197 -19.38 -0.67 1.39
N GLY A 198 -18.05 -0.63 1.49
CA GLY A 198 -17.21 -0.29 0.34
C GLY A 198 -17.33 -1.30 -0.79
N PRO A 199 -17.03 -0.93 -2.06
CA PRO A 199 -17.14 -1.83 -3.21
C PRO A 199 -16.34 -3.14 -3.10
N ILE A 200 -15.26 -3.17 -2.30
CA ILE A 200 -14.53 -4.42 -2.01
C ILE A 200 -15.41 -5.49 -1.31
N ALA A 201 -16.47 -5.09 -0.61
CA ALA A 201 -17.42 -6.00 0.03
C ALA A 201 -18.25 -6.83 -0.96
N ILE A 202 -18.50 -6.32 -2.18
CA ILE A 202 -19.39 -6.99 -3.15
C ILE A 202 -18.65 -7.88 -4.17
N VAL A 203 -17.32 -7.96 -4.06
CA VAL A 203 -16.52 -8.82 -4.93
C VAL A 203 -16.91 -10.27 -4.67
N ARG A 204 -17.12 -11.02 -5.75
CA ARG A 204 -17.45 -12.44 -5.76
C ARG A 204 -16.33 -13.23 -6.42
N GLU A 205 -16.26 -14.51 -6.06
CA GLU A 205 -15.32 -15.45 -6.66
C GLU A 205 -15.43 -15.43 -8.19
N GLY A 206 -14.30 -15.30 -8.88
CA GLY A 206 -14.23 -15.30 -10.34
C GLY A 206 -14.51 -13.95 -11.01
N ASP A 207 -14.97 -12.92 -10.29
CA ASP A 207 -15.09 -11.57 -10.86
C ASP A 207 -13.73 -11.10 -11.39
N ILE A 208 -13.70 -10.45 -12.55
CA ILE A 208 -12.44 -9.96 -13.11
C ILE A 208 -12.07 -8.63 -12.44
N ILE A 209 -10.85 -8.55 -11.90
CA ILE A 209 -10.28 -7.32 -11.36
C ILE A 209 -9.13 -6.88 -12.26
N LYS A 210 -9.11 -5.60 -12.61
CA LYS A 210 -8.03 -4.95 -13.35
C LYS A 210 -7.28 -4.00 -12.43
N ILE A 211 -5.97 -4.22 -12.32
CA ILE A 211 -5.00 -3.36 -11.63
C ILE A 211 -4.16 -2.68 -12.72
N ASP A 212 -4.16 -1.36 -12.75
CA ASP A 212 -3.36 -0.58 -13.69
C ASP A 212 -2.60 0.50 -12.91
N ILE A 213 -1.40 0.13 -12.45
CA ILE A 213 -0.56 1.01 -11.62
C ILE A 213 -0.12 2.27 -12.39
N PRO A 214 0.30 2.18 -13.67
CA PRO A 214 0.63 3.37 -14.46
C PRO A 214 -0.52 4.37 -14.57
N GLN A 215 -1.76 3.90 -14.81
CA GLN A 215 -2.95 4.74 -14.89
C GLN A 215 -3.55 5.06 -13.51
N LYS A 216 -2.96 4.55 -12.43
CA LYS A 216 -3.41 4.73 -11.05
C LYS A 216 -4.84 4.20 -10.84
N ARG A 217 -5.17 3.09 -11.51
CA ARG A 217 -6.50 2.51 -11.53
C ARG A 217 -6.62 1.16 -10.83
N LEU A 218 -7.74 0.96 -10.14
CA LEU A 218 -8.15 -0.32 -9.55
C LEU A 218 -9.64 -0.55 -9.78
N ASP A 219 -9.97 -1.53 -10.61
CA ASP A 219 -11.33 -1.72 -11.12
C ASP A 219 -11.83 -3.15 -11.02
N LEU A 220 -13.07 -3.29 -10.57
CA LEU A 220 -13.91 -4.47 -10.73
C LEU A 220 -14.59 -4.40 -12.10
N LYS A 221 -14.34 -5.38 -12.97
CA LYS A 221 -14.79 -5.41 -14.37
C LYS A 221 -16.19 -6.03 -14.49
N ILE A 222 -17.15 -5.42 -13.80
CA ILE A 222 -18.58 -5.70 -13.94
C ILE A 222 -19.33 -4.39 -14.24
N GLU A 223 -20.57 -4.49 -14.72
CA GLU A 223 -21.38 -3.32 -15.07
C GLU A 223 -21.74 -2.50 -13.83
N GLU A 224 -21.89 -1.18 -14.01
CA GLU A 224 -22.22 -0.26 -12.90
C GLU A 224 -23.56 -0.60 -12.25
N GLU A 225 -24.53 -1.04 -13.06
CA GLU A 225 -25.84 -1.49 -12.58
C GLU A 225 -25.73 -2.73 -11.71
N GLU A 226 -24.83 -3.67 -12.05
CA GLU A 226 -24.60 -4.84 -11.21
C GLU A 226 -23.91 -4.46 -9.89
N ILE A 227 -22.98 -3.49 -9.90
CA ILE A 227 -22.38 -2.96 -8.67
C ILE A 227 -23.46 -2.39 -7.75
N LYS A 228 -24.36 -1.56 -8.27
CA LYS A 228 -25.48 -0.98 -7.50
C LYS A 228 -26.36 -2.07 -6.91
N GLN A 229 -26.80 -3.02 -7.73
CA GLN A 229 -27.64 -4.14 -7.28
C GLN A 229 -26.98 -5.00 -6.21
N ARG A 230 -25.65 -5.23 -6.30
CA ARG A 230 -24.90 -5.98 -5.29
C ARG A 230 -24.75 -5.19 -3.99
N LEU A 231 -24.53 -3.87 -4.07
CA LEU A 231 -24.44 -2.99 -2.91
C LEU A 231 -25.79 -2.87 -2.19
N ASP A 232 -26.90 -2.76 -2.92
CA ASP A 232 -28.25 -2.67 -2.33
C ASP A 232 -28.66 -3.93 -1.56
N LYS A 233 -28.10 -5.08 -1.97
CA LYS A 233 -28.32 -6.39 -1.35
C LYS A 233 -27.21 -6.78 -0.36
N LEU A 234 -26.27 -5.88 -0.07
CA LEU A 234 -25.12 -6.19 0.76
C LEU A 234 -25.51 -6.29 2.23
N GLU A 235 -25.39 -7.48 2.79
CA GLU A 235 -25.45 -7.70 4.22
C GLU A 235 -24.06 -7.52 4.82
N LEU A 236 -23.90 -6.51 5.69
CA LEU A 236 -22.62 -6.25 6.34
C LEU A 236 -22.37 -7.27 7.46
N LEU A 237 -21.19 -7.88 7.42
CA LEU A 237 -20.71 -8.70 8.53
C LEU A 237 -20.45 -7.81 9.74
N SER A 238 -20.91 -8.24 10.91
CA SER A 238 -20.60 -7.57 12.17
C SER A 238 -19.11 -7.70 12.50
N SER A 239 -18.51 -6.64 13.05
CA SER A 239 -17.14 -6.69 13.57
C SER A 239 -16.93 -7.88 14.50
N THR A 240 -15.77 -8.53 14.39
CA THR A 240 -15.37 -9.65 15.25
C THR A 240 -15.24 -9.24 16.73
N ALA A 241 -14.98 -7.96 17.00
CA ALA A 241 -14.85 -7.43 18.35
C ALA A 241 -16.20 -7.15 19.00
N LYS A 242 -16.62 -8.05 19.91
CA LYS A 242 -17.92 -7.95 20.61
C LYS A 242 -17.90 -7.04 21.85
N SER A 243 -16.74 -6.76 22.42
CA SER A 243 -16.57 -5.94 23.63
C SER A 243 -15.16 -5.33 23.74
N GLY A 244 -14.92 -4.52 24.78
CA GLY A 244 -13.60 -3.98 25.10
C GLY A 244 -13.12 -2.87 24.16
N TYR A 245 -11.80 -2.60 24.21
CA TYR A 245 -11.19 -1.50 23.48
C TYR A 245 -11.29 -1.65 21.96
N LEU A 246 -11.21 -2.86 21.41
CA LEU A 246 -11.31 -3.09 19.97
C LEU A 246 -12.71 -2.77 19.42
N LYS A 247 -13.78 -3.07 20.17
CA LYS A 247 -15.13 -2.63 19.81
C LYS A 247 -15.25 -1.11 19.85
N TYR A 248 -14.70 -0.49 20.90
CA TYR A 248 -14.65 0.97 20.99
C TYR A 248 -13.90 1.57 19.80
N TYR A 249 -12.71 1.05 19.46
CA TYR A 249 -11.94 1.48 18.29
C TYR A 249 -12.76 1.34 17.00
N ALA A 250 -13.37 0.18 16.73
CA ALA A 250 -14.16 -0.05 15.53
C ALA A 250 -15.33 0.94 15.37
N ASN A 251 -15.95 1.36 16.48
CA ASN A 251 -17.04 2.35 16.43
C ASN A 251 -16.56 3.73 15.98
N PHE A 252 -15.38 4.17 16.46
CA PHE A 252 -14.88 5.53 16.26
C PHE A 252 -13.78 5.65 15.17
N ALA A 253 -13.25 4.55 14.66
CA ALA A 253 -12.21 4.58 13.65
C ALA A 253 -12.69 5.29 12.37
N GLY A 254 -11.91 6.25 11.90
CA GLY A 254 -12.06 6.84 10.58
C GLY A 254 -11.55 5.90 9.49
N SER A 255 -11.83 6.25 8.24
CA SER A 255 -11.38 5.47 7.08
C SER A 255 -9.86 5.57 6.89
N ALA A 256 -9.27 4.54 6.27
CA ALA A 256 -7.84 4.44 6.02
C ALA A 256 -7.30 5.58 5.13
N ASP A 257 -8.09 6.09 4.18
CA ASP A 257 -7.71 7.23 3.32
C ASP A 257 -7.51 8.53 4.12
N LYS A 258 -8.14 8.63 5.30
CA LYS A 258 -8.00 9.73 6.26
C LYS A 258 -7.03 9.42 7.39
N GLY A 259 -6.24 8.34 7.27
CA GLY A 259 -5.24 7.93 8.25
C GLY A 259 -5.78 7.13 9.43
N ALA A 260 -7.01 6.60 9.34
CA ALA A 260 -7.65 5.82 10.40
C ALA A 260 -7.65 6.50 11.78
N VAL A 261 -7.68 7.84 11.79
CA VAL A 261 -7.82 8.63 13.01
C VAL A 261 -9.18 8.36 13.66
N ARG A 262 -9.25 8.42 14.99
CA ARG A 262 -10.53 8.26 15.68
C ARG A 262 -11.34 9.55 15.57
N ASN A 263 -12.58 9.44 15.10
CA ASN A 263 -13.55 10.52 15.10
C ASN A 263 -14.19 10.57 16.49
N ILE A 264 -13.56 11.28 17.42
CA ILE A 264 -14.04 11.50 18.79
C ILE A 264 -14.63 12.89 18.89
#